data_AF-A0A3B8W8P1-F1
#
_entry.id   AF-A0A3B8W8P1-F1
#
_cell.length_a   1.000
_cell.length_b   1.000
_cell.length_c   1.000
_cell.angle_alpha   90.00
_cell.angle_beta   90.00
_cell.angle_gamma   90.00
#
_symmetry.space_group_name_H-M   'P 1'
#
loop_
_entity.id
_entity.type
_entity.pdbx_description
1 polymer ?
#
loop_
_entity_poly.entity_id
_entity_poly.type
_entity_poly.pdbx_seq_one_letter_code
_entity_poly.pdbx_strand_id
1 'polypeptide(L)'
;MNHEPEPRFDFGSLSVDRINESLVRVAMLNLAQSVALDYYHETSENLLTEIKGFTRDLETSGKLNIGRKNMMKFIGKALNTQNDIAENIYIFDAPELAWDDEYLDKIQKGLMKHFALRVRFSEIEYTLRIIEDNLHVFREISHQRESSLLEWIIILLILVEVIDMIVTRVF
;
A
#
# COMPACT_ATOMS: atom_id res chain seq x y z
N MET A 1 10.34 -29.39 -40.01
CA MET A 1 10.25 -28.29 -39.03
C MET A 1 8.78 -27.91 -38.95
N ASN A 2 8.04 -28.50 -38.00
CA ASN A 2 6.68 -28.07 -37.72
C ASN A 2 6.79 -26.83 -36.83
N HIS A 3 6.61 -25.65 -37.40
CA HIS A 3 6.36 -24.46 -36.60
C HIS A 3 4.98 -24.66 -35.97
N GLU A 4 4.93 -24.89 -34.66
CA GLU A 4 3.68 -24.70 -33.94
C GLU A 4 3.25 -23.25 -34.16
N PRO A 5 1.99 -22.98 -34.53
CA PRO A 5 1.58 -21.62 -34.85
C PRO A 5 1.68 -20.73 -33.60
N GLU A 6 2.14 -19.49 -33.80
CA GLU A 6 2.39 -18.58 -32.69
C GLU A 6 1.07 -18.02 -32.12
N PRO A 7 0.95 -17.92 -30.78
CA PRO A 7 -0.22 -17.32 -30.18
C PRO A 7 -0.33 -15.84 -30.55
N ARG A 8 -1.53 -15.43 -30.95
CA ARG A 8 -1.82 -14.05 -31.36
C ARG A 8 -2.64 -13.33 -30.30
N PHE A 9 -2.14 -12.19 -29.87
CA PHE A 9 -2.77 -11.32 -28.87
C PHE A 9 -3.41 -10.12 -29.59
N ASP A 10 -4.74 -10.06 -29.63
CA ASP A 10 -5.50 -8.92 -30.14
C ASP A 10 -6.22 -8.20 -28.98
N PHE A 11 -6.81 -7.04 -29.27
CA PHE A 11 -7.55 -6.29 -28.26
C PHE A 11 -8.79 -7.07 -27.78
N GLY A 12 -8.72 -7.61 -26.56
CA GLY A 12 -9.81 -8.36 -25.94
C GLY A 12 -9.91 -9.83 -26.33
N SER A 13 -8.96 -10.38 -27.10
CA SER A 13 -8.98 -11.80 -27.47
C SER A 13 -7.57 -12.39 -27.62
N LEU A 14 -7.41 -13.63 -27.15
CA LEU A 14 -6.23 -14.46 -27.37
C LEU A 14 -6.60 -15.57 -28.37
N SER A 15 -5.93 -15.59 -29.52
CA SER A 15 -6.10 -16.64 -30.53
C SER A 15 -4.98 -17.67 -30.39
N VAL A 16 -5.38 -18.93 -30.20
CA VAL A 16 -4.50 -20.09 -29.95
C VAL A 16 -5.00 -21.27 -30.76
N ASP A 17 -4.10 -22.15 -31.20
CA ASP A 17 -4.48 -23.27 -32.07
C ASP A 17 -5.18 -24.39 -31.31
N ARG A 18 -4.92 -24.50 -30.01
CA ARG A 18 -5.49 -25.53 -29.14
C ARG A 18 -5.86 -24.94 -27.79
N ILE A 19 -7.07 -25.22 -27.35
CA ILE A 19 -7.54 -24.89 -26.01
C ILE A 19 -7.49 -26.18 -25.19
N ASN A 20 -6.73 -26.17 -24.10
CA ASN A 20 -6.66 -27.24 -23.12
C ASN A 20 -6.81 -26.66 -21.70
N GLU A 21 -6.99 -27.54 -20.71
CA GLU A 21 -7.18 -27.12 -19.31
C GLU A 21 -6.05 -26.24 -18.79
N SER A 22 -4.78 -26.59 -19.09
CA SER A 22 -3.60 -25.84 -18.66
C SER A 22 -3.59 -24.42 -19.22
N LEU A 23 -3.91 -24.24 -20.51
CA LEU A 23 -3.99 -22.93 -21.15
C LEU A 23 -5.10 -22.07 -20.56
N VAL A 24 -6.28 -22.66 -20.35
CA VAL A 24 -7.40 -21.96 -19.70
C VAL A 24 -7.00 -21.53 -18.29
N ARG A 25 -6.33 -22.39 -17.54
CA ARG A 25 -5.83 -22.08 -16.18
C ARG A 25 -4.84 -20.92 -16.19
N VAL A 26 -3.86 -20.92 -17.11
CA VAL A 26 -2.90 -19.82 -17.28
C VAL A 26 -3.62 -18.53 -17.66
N ALA A 27 -4.54 -18.57 -18.62
CA ALA A 27 -5.28 -17.40 -19.06
C ALA A 27 -6.14 -16.80 -17.93
N MET A 28 -6.88 -17.64 -17.21
CA MET A 28 -7.71 -17.23 -16.08
C MET A 28 -6.89 -16.69 -14.92
N LEU A 29 -5.71 -17.25 -14.64
CA LEU A 29 -4.80 -16.75 -13.61
C LEU A 29 -4.31 -15.33 -13.94
N ASN A 30 -3.83 -15.10 -15.17
CA ASN A 30 -3.37 -13.77 -15.59
C ASN A 30 -4.54 -12.76 -15.59
N LEU A 31 -5.74 -13.18 -15.99
CA LEU A 31 -6.92 -12.34 -15.93
C LEU A 31 -7.27 -11.97 -14.48
N ALA A 32 -7.27 -12.94 -13.56
CA ALA A 32 -7.52 -12.70 -12.14
C ALA A 32 -6.46 -11.75 -11.54
N GLN A 33 -5.19 -11.92 -11.90
CA GLN A 33 -4.10 -11.01 -11.50
C GLN A 33 -4.32 -9.59 -12.03
N SER A 34 -4.79 -9.45 -13.27
CA SER A 34 -5.11 -8.13 -13.84
C SER A 34 -6.21 -7.42 -13.04
N VAL A 35 -7.27 -8.14 -12.68
CA VAL A 35 -8.38 -7.59 -11.87
C VAL A 35 -7.93 -7.28 -10.45
N ALA A 36 -7.13 -8.14 -9.83
CA ALA A 36 -6.58 -7.90 -8.49
C ALA A 36 -5.70 -6.64 -8.47
N LEU A 37 -4.88 -6.42 -9.49
CA LEU A 37 -4.09 -5.20 -9.63
C LEU A 37 -4.96 -3.94 -9.77
N ASP A 38 -6.12 -4.02 -10.42
CA ASP A 38 -7.05 -2.87 -10.49
C ASP A 38 -7.57 -2.51 -9.09
N TYR A 39 -7.99 -3.53 -8.34
CA TYR A 39 -8.45 -3.36 -6.96
C TYR A 39 -7.37 -2.78 -6.05
N TYR A 40 -6.14 -3.30 -6.12
CA TYR A 40 -5.04 -2.80 -5.29
C TYR A 40 -4.58 -1.40 -5.70
N HIS A 41 -4.59 -1.09 -6.99
CA HIS A 41 -4.34 0.26 -7.48
C HIS A 41 -5.37 1.24 -6.89
N GLU A 42 -6.67 0.96 -7.03
CA GLU A 42 -7.73 1.80 -6.44
C GLU A 42 -7.61 1.94 -4.92
N THR A 43 -7.32 0.84 -4.23
CA THR A 43 -7.14 0.85 -2.77
C THR A 43 -5.95 1.73 -2.34
N SER A 44 -4.83 1.63 -3.07
CA SER A 44 -3.63 2.43 -2.80
C SER A 44 -3.86 3.93 -3.10
N GLU A 45 -4.56 4.26 -4.18
CA GLU A 45 -4.91 5.65 -4.53
C GLU A 45 -5.87 6.28 -3.51
N ASN A 46 -6.80 5.50 -2.96
CA ASN A 46 -7.69 5.96 -1.89
C ASN A 46 -6.90 6.32 -0.63
N LEU A 47 -5.94 5.49 -0.21
CA LEU A 47 -5.04 5.81 0.91
C LEU A 47 -4.19 7.04 0.64
N LEU A 48 -3.63 7.17 -0.56
CA LEU A 48 -2.84 8.33 -0.97
C LEU A 48 -3.69 9.61 -0.95
N THR A 49 -4.97 9.52 -1.33
CA THR A 49 -5.91 10.65 -1.28
C THR A 49 -6.18 11.10 0.16
N GLU A 50 -6.40 10.17 1.09
CA GLU A 50 -6.53 10.50 2.52
C GLU A 50 -5.25 11.19 3.06
N ILE A 51 -4.07 10.68 2.68
CA ILE A 51 -2.77 11.28 3.05
C ILE A 51 -2.62 12.71 2.50
N LYS A 52 -2.97 12.94 1.23
CA LYS A 52 -2.96 14.27 0.61
C LYS A 52 -3.86 15.26 1.37
N GLY A 53 -4.98 14.79 1.92
CA GLY A 53 -5.81 15.59 2.81
C GLY A 53 -5.05 16.03 4.08
N PHE A 54 -4.39 15.08 4.74
CA PHE A 54 -3.61 15.36 5.95
C PHE A 54 -2.40 16.27 5.70
N THR A 55 -1.69 16.09 4.59
CA THR A 55 -0.58 17.00 4.23
C THR A 55 -1.08 18.40 3.90
N ARG A 56 -2.27 18.54 3.30
CA ARG A 56 -2.91 19.84 3.06
C ARG A 56 -3.32 20.53 4.36
N ASP A 57 -3.83 19.78 5.34
CA ASP A 57 -4.10 20.31 6.68
C ASP A 57 -2.82 20.82 7.34
N LEU A 58 -1.72 20.09 7.18
CA LEU A 58 -0.42 20.46 7.71
C LEU A 58 0.12 21.74 7.05
N GLU A 59 0.02 21.86 5.72
CA GLU A 59 0.39 23.06 4.97
C GLU A 59 -0.39 24.30 5.42
N THR A 60 -1.70 24.15 5.62
CA THR A 60 -2.60 25.29 5.86
C THR A 60 -2.70 25.69 7.32
N SER A 61 -2.66 24.73 8.24
CA SER A 61 -2.89 24.96 9.68
C SER A 61 -1.66 24.70 10.55
N GLY A 62 -0.59 24.11 9.98
CA GLY A 62 0.58 23.66 10.73
C GLY A 62 0.34 22.45 11.62
N LYS A 63 -0.83 21.80 11.52
CA LYS A 63 -1.23 20.66 12.36
C LYS A 63 -2.01 19.65 11.54
N LEU A 64 -1.90 18.38 11.93
CA LEU A 64 -2.77 17.32 11.40
C LEU A 64 -4.18 17.49 11.99
N ASN A 65 -5.20 17.68 11.15
CA ASN A 65 -6.60 17.81 11.57
C ASN A 65 -7.26 16.44 11.85
N ILE A 66 -6.56 15.59 12.59
CA ILE A 66 -7.02 14.25 12.99
C ILE A 66 -6.51 13.94 14.39
N GLY A 67 -7.39 13.36 15.22
CA GLY A 67 -7.03 12.94 16.57
C GLY A 67 -6.10 11.73 16.56
N ARG A 68 -5.21 11.63 17.55
CA ARG A 68 -4.21 10.54 17.67
C ARG A 68 -4.80 9.15 17.49
N LYS A 69 -5.93 8.84 18.14
CA LYS A 69 -6.59 7.53 18.03
C LYS A 69 -7.00 7.21 16.59
N ASN A 70 -7.54 8.19 15.86
CA ASN A 70 -7.96 8.02 14.48
C ASN A 70 -6.74 7.94 13.54
N MET A 71 -5.68 8.70 13.82
CA MET A 71 -4.41 8.59 13.09
C MET A 71 -3.80 7.18 13.24
N MET A 72 -3.78 6.62 14.45
CA MET A 72 -3.29 5.25 14.66
C MET A 72 -4.16 4.20 13.94
N LYS A 73 -5.48 4.38 13.91
CA LYS A 73 -6.38 3.53 13.11
C LYS A 73 -6.09 3.64 11.61
N PHE A 74 -5.85 4.85 11.12
CA PHE A 74 -5.50 5.09 9.71
C PHE A 74 -4.16 4.42 9.35
N ILE A 75 -3.12 4.60 10.18
CA ILE A 75 -1.83 3.90 10.02
C ILE A 75 -2.05 2.38 9.99
N GLY A 76 -2.85 1.83 10.92
CA GLY A 76 -3.15 0.40 10.94
C GLY A 76 -3.90 -0.08 9.69
N LYS A 77 -4.86 0.70 9.18
CA LYS A 77 -5.56 0.40 7.92
C LYS A 77 -4.57 0.33 6.76
N ALA A 78 -3.69 1.33 6.63
CA ALA A 78 -2.70 1.37 5.56
C ALA A 78 -1.69 0.22 5.64
N LEU A 79 -1.21 -0.13 6.85
CA LEU A 79 -0.32 -1.27 7.06
C LEU A 79 -1.00 -2.61 6.71
N ASN A 80 -2.26 -2.79 7.09
CA ASN A 80 -3.02 -3.98 6.70
C ASN A 80 -3.18 -4.06 5.18
N THR A 81 -3.50 -2.95 4.52
CA THR A 81 -3.54 -2.91 3.05
C THR A 81 -2.19 -3.29 2.42
N GLN A 82 -1.07 -2.80 2.95
CA GLN A 82 0.26 -3.20 2.48
C GLN A 82 0.50 -4.70 2.65
N ASN A 83 0.13 -5.27 3.79
CA ASN A 83 0.23 -6.71 4.04
C ASN A 83 -0.65 -7.52 3.08
N ASP A 84 -1.91 -7.11 2.90
CA ASP A 84 -2.83 -7.78 1.98
C ASP A 84 -2.29 -7.78 0.54
N ILE A 85 -1.72 -6.65 0.10
CA ILE A 85 -1.07 -6.53 -1.20
C ILE A 85 0.17 -7.43 -1.28
N ALA A 86 1.02 -7.45 -0.25
CA ALA A 86 2.22 -8.28 -0.22
C ALA A 86 1.92 -9.79 -0.22
N GLU A 87 0.92 -10.22 0.55
CA GLU A 87 0.53 -11.64 0.67
C GLU A 87 -0.09 -12.19 -0.62
N ASN A 88 -0.88 -11.37 -1.32
CA ASN A 88 -1.60 -11.82 -2.50
C ASN A 88 -0.81 -11.63 -3.81
N ILE A 89 0.40 -11.04 -3.73
CA ILE A 89 1.22 -10.74 -4.90
C ILE A 89 2.46 -11.66 -4.98
N TYR A 90 2.20 -12.96 -5.10
CA TYR A 90 3.16 -13.94 -5.66
C TYR A 90 3.13 -13.93 -7.21
N ILE A 91 3.09 -12.74 -7.85
CA ILE A 91 2.71 -12.59 -9.28
C ILE A 91 3.83 -12.90 -10.29
N PHE A 92 5.07 -13.14 -9.86
CA PHE A 92 6.20 -13.27 -10.80
C PHE A 92 6.86 -14.64 -10.90
N ASP A 93 6.48 -15.59 -10.07
CA ASP A 93 6.82 -16.97 -10.34
C ASP A 93 5.78 -17.49 -11.34
N ALA A 94 6.24 -17.83 -12.54
CA ALA A 94 5.37 -18.55 -13.47
C ALA A 94 4.80 -19.75 -12.70
N PRO A 95 3.49 -20.03 -12.78
CA PRO A 95 2.93 -21.21 -12.13
C PRO A 95 3.76 -22.42 -12.56
N GLU A 96 4.09 -23.36 -11.67
CA GLU A 96 4.96 -24.51 -11.98
C GLU A 96 4.58 -25.19 -13.31
N LEU A 97 3.28 -25.19 -13.66
CA LEU A 97 2.75 -25.66 -14.95
C LEU A 97 3.33 -25.00 -16.22
N ALA A 98 3.81 -23.76 -16.16
CA ALA A 98 4.36 -23.04 -17.31
C ALA A 98 5.89 -23.18 -17.42
N TRP A 99 6.56 -23.78 -16.43
CA TRP A 99 8.01 -24.00 -16.48
C TRP A 99 8.40 -25.18 -17.38
N ASP A 100 7.50 -26.16 -17.49
CA ASP A 100 7.75 -27.42 -18.20
C ASP A 100 7.24 -27.43 -19.65
N ASP A 101 6.53 -26.37 -20.08
CA ASP A 101 5.93 -26.26 -21.43
C ASP A 101 6.24 -24.90 -22.07
N GLU A 102 7.07 -24.91 -23.11
CA GLU A 102 7.49 -23.72 -23.85
C GLU A 102 6.30 -22.94 -24.45
N TYR A 103 5.22 -23.63 -24.82
CA TYR A 103 4.02 -23.00 -25.35
C TYR A 103 3.26 -22.24 -24.25
N LEU A 104 3.09 -22.86 -23.07
CA LEU A 104 2.44 -22.21 -21.93
C LEU A 104 3.26 -21.03 -21.39
N ASP A 105 4.59 -21.12 -21.39
CA ASP A 105 5.47 -20.00 -21.03
C ASP A 105 5.29 -18.80 -21.99
N LYS A 106 5.19 -19.04 -23.30
CA LYS A 106 4.90 -17.98 -24.29
C LYS A 106 3.54 -17.32 -24.04
N ILE A 107 2.51 -18.10 -23.73
CA ILE A 107 1.18 -17.58 -23.38
C ILE A 107 1.26 -16.73 -22.11
N GLN A 108 1.87 -17.25 -21.04
CA GLN A 108 2.05 -16.55 -19.76
C GLN A 108 2.74 -15.20 -19.98
N LYS A 109 3.92 -15.18 -20.62
CA LYS A 109 4.68 -13.96 -20.88
C LYS A 109 3.92 -12.97 -21.76
N GLY A 110 3.20 -13.48 -22.78
CA GLY A 110 2.38 -12.66 -23.67
C GLY A 110 1.21 -12.00 -22.93
N LEU A 111 0.49 -12.75 -22.08
CA LEU A 111 -0.60 -12.21 -21.26
C LEU A 111 -0.09 -11.22 -20.21
N MET A 112 1.01 -11.53 -19.51
CA MET A 112 1.64 -10.61 -18.55
C MET A 112 1.99 -9.27 -19.21
N LYS A 113 2.49 -9.31 -20.44
CA LYS A 113 2.81 -8.11 -21.23
C LYS A 113 1.54 -7.39 -21.69
N HIS A 114 0.55 -8.12 -22.18
CA HIS A 114 -0.71 -7.56 -22.68
C HIS A 114 -1.49 -6.84 -21.56
N PHE A 115 -1.53 -7.41 -20.36
CA PHE A 115 -2.16 -6.80 -19.18
C PHE A 115 -1.25 -5.83 -18.41
N ALA A 116 0.00 -5.64 -18.86
CA ALA A 116 1.01 -4.81 -18.22
C ALA A 116 1.21 -5.11 -16.71
N LEU A 117 1.07 -6.38 -16.30
CA LEU A 117 1.00 -6.77 -14.88
C LEU A 117 2.21 -6.28 -14.08
N ARG A 118 3.42 -6.40 -14.65
CA ARG A 118 4.67 -5.96 -14.00
C ARG A 118 4.75 -4.43 -13.83
N VAL A 119 4.28 -3.68 -14.83
CA VAL A 119 4.29 -2.21 -14.79
C VAL A 119 3.31 -1.72 -13.72
N ARG A 120 2.07 -2.20 -13.77
CA ARG A 120 1.01 -1.84 -12.82
C ARG A 120 1.38 -2.20 -11.38
N PHE A 121 2.03 -3.35 -11.18
CA PHE A 121 2.55 -3.71 -9.86
C PHE A 121 3.62 -2.72 -9.38
N SER A 122 4.58 -2.36 -10.23
CA SER A 122 5.63 -1.40 -9.87
C SER A 122 5.05 -0.02 -9.53
N GLU A 123 3.97 0.40 -10.17
CA GLU A 123 3.24 1.64 -9.85
C GLU A 123 2.62 1.56 -8.45
N ILE A 124 1.98 0.43 -8.11
CA ILE A 124 1.43 0.20 -6.77
C ILE A 124 2.53 0.22 -5.71
N GLU A 125 3.66 -0.48 -5.95
CA GLU A 125 4.80 -0.47 -5.02
C GLU A 125 5.35 0.94 -4.78
N TYR A 126 5.43 1.74 -5.83
CA TYR A 126 5.86 3.13 -5.72
C TYR A 126 4.88 3.96 -4.88
N THR A 127 3.57 3.84 -5.12
CA THR A 127 2.54 4.51 -4.34
C THR A 127 2.57 4.07 -2.87
N LEU A 128 2.74 2.77 -2.59
CA LEU A 128 2.85 2.25 -1.23
C LEU A 128 4.07 2.79 -0.49
N ARG A 129 5.19 3.02 -1.17
CA ARG A 129 6.38 3.65 -0.58
C ARG A 129 6.13 5.10 -0.19
N ILE A 130 5.46 5.87 -1.05
CA ILE A 130 5.05 7.25 -0.72
C ILE A 130 4.14 7.25 0.51
N ILE A 131 3.20 6.31 0.58
CA ILE A 131 2.31 6.15 1.73
C ILE A 131 3.14 5.90 2.99
N GLU A 132 4.06 4.92 2.97
CA GLU A 132 4.92 4.58 4.11
C GLU A 132 5.72 5.79 4.61
N ASP A 133 6.36 6.53 3.71
CA ASP A 133 7.14 7.73 4.04
C ASP A 133 6.28 8.79 4.74
N ASN A 134 5.06 9.02 4.26
CA ASN A 134 4.13 9.97 4.89
C ASN A 134 3.66 9.48 6.27
N LEU A 135 3.35 8.19 6.41
CA LEU A 135 2.94 7.62 7.69
C LEU A 135 4.05 7.72 8.75
N HIS A 136 5.33 7.58 8.34
CA HIS A 136 6.47 7.79 9.23
C HIS A 136 6.45 9.22 9.82
N VAL A 137 6.33 10.23 8.96
CA VAL A 137 6.26 11.65 9.38
C VAL A 137 5.04 11.90 10.28
N PHE A 138 3.87 11.37 9.92
CA PHE A 138 2.66 11.55 10.71
C PHE A 138 2.75 10.90 12.10
N ARG A 139 3.43 9.76 12.21
CA ARG A 139 3.70 9.10 13.48
C ARG A 139 4.60 9.95 14.37
N GLU A 140 5.65 10.55 13.82
CA GLU A 140 6.57 11.44 14.55
C GLU A 140 5.84 12.67 15.11
N ILE A 141 5.05 13.36 14.27
CA ILE A 141 4.21 14.49 14.69
C ILE A 141 3.22 14.08 15.78
N SER A 142 2.60 12.90 15.63
CA SER A 142 1.64 12.38 16.60
C SER A 142 2.28 12.02 17.94
N HIS A 143 3.54 11.60 17.95
CA HIS A 143 4.29 11.24 19.17
C HIS A 143 4.72 12.49 19.95
N GLN A 144 5.18 13.55 19.27
CA GLN A 144 5.63 14.79 19.91
C GLN A 144 4.53 15.45 20.76
N ARG A 145 3.25 15.25 20.40
CA ARG A 145 2.09 15.79 21.12
C ARG A 145 1.91 15.22 22.54
N GLU A 146 2.44 14.03 22.85
CA GLU A 146 2.38 13.46 24.21
C GLU A 146 3.45 14.05 25.15
N SER A 147 4.62 14.42 24.61
CA SER A 147 5.73 14.96 25.41
C SER A 147 5.31 16.20 26.21
N SER A 148 4.46 17.05 25.61
CA SER A 148 3.98 18.27 26.26
C SER A 148 3.04 18.03 27.46
N LEU A 149 2.35 16.88 27.56
CA LEU A 149 1.46 16.63 28.71
C LEU A 149 2.26 16.39 30.00
N LEU A 150 3.33 15.60 29.91
CA LEU A 150 4.24 15.39 31.04
C LEU A 150 4.95 16.67 31.43
N GLU A 151 5.34 17.49 30.45
CA GLU A 151 5.91 18.81 30.69
C GLU A 151 4.96 19.70 31.51
N TRP A 152 3.68 19.77 31.13
CA TRP A 152 2.67 20.53 31.88
C TRP A 152 2.45 20.01 33.30
N ILE A 153 2.45 18.69 33.51
CA ILE A 153 2.33 18.10 34.85
C ILE A 153 3.52 18.52 35.72
N ILE A 154 4.75 18.47 35.18
CA ILE A 154 5.95 18.88 35.92
C ILE A 154 5.91 20.38 36.25
N ILE A 155 5.53 21.24 35.30
CA ILE A 155 5.39 22.69 35.53
C ILE A 155 4.37 22.95 36.65
N LEU A 156 3.23 22.25 36.63
CA LEU A 156 2.20 22.38 37.67
C LEU A 156 2.71 21.96 39.05
N LEU A 157 3.42 20.82 39.13
CA LEU A 157 4.00 20.33 40.39
C LEU A 157 5.00 21.33 40.99
N ILE A 158 5.87 21.91 40.15
CA ILE A 158 6.82 22.95 40.58
C ILE A 158 6.08 24.21 41.04
N LEU A 159 5.03 24.63 40.34
CA LEU A 159 4.22 25.79 40.74
C LEU A 159 3.57 25.60 42.12
N VAL A 160 3.04 24.41 42.39
CA VAL A 160 2.44 24.08 43.70
C VAL A 160 3.50 24.17 44.81
N GLU A 161 4.68 23.57 44.59
CA GLU A 161 5.80 23.62 45.54
C GLU A 161 6.24 25.06 45.85
N VAL A 162 6.39 25.88 44.81
CA VAL A 162 6.81 27.29 44.98
C VAL A 162 5.76 28.09 45.75
N ILE A 163 4.48 27.87 45.48
CA ILE A 163 3.38 28.52 46.21
C ILE A 163 3.41 28.11 47.69
N ASP A 164 3.55 26.82 47.98
CA ASP A 164 3.63 26.29 49.36
C ASP A 164 4.81 26.89 50.12
N MET A 165 5.99 26.94 49.49
CA MET A 165 7.18 27.56 50.06
C MET A 165 6.97 29.05 50.37
N ILE A 166 6.29 29.80 49.50
CA ILE A 166 6.00 31.22 49.73
C ILE A 166 5.01 31.40 50.88
N VAL A 167 3.93 30.61 50.91
CA VAL A 167 2.92 30.69 51.97
C VAL A 167 3.54 30.41 53.33
N THR A 168 4.32 29.32 53.44
CA THR A 168 5.03 28.92 54.67
C THR A 168 6.06 29.94 55.15
N ARG A 169 6.58 30.78 54.24
CA ARG A 169 7.59 31.79 54.59
C ARG A 169 7.01 33.16 54.92
N VAL A 170 5.79 33.44 54.47
CA VAL A 170 5.10 34.74 54.65
C VAL A 170 4.13 34.72 55.82
N PHE A 171 3.51 33.57 56.13
CA PHE A 171 2.65 33.35 57.29
C PHE A 171 3.39 32.59 58.40
#